data_AF-A0A7V9F7T5-F1
#
_entry.id   AF-A0A7V9F7T5-F1
#
_cell.length_a   1.000
_cell.length_b   1.000
_cell.length_c   1.000
_cell.angle_alpha   90.00
_cell.angle_beta   90.00
_cell.angle_gamma   90.00
#
_symmetry.space_group_name_H-M   'P 1'
#
loop_
_entity.id
_entity.type
_entity.pdbx_description
1 polymer ?
#
loop_
_entity_poly.entity_id
_entity_poly.type
_entity_poly.pdbx_seq_one_letter_code
_entity_poly.pdbx_strand_id
1 'polypeptide(L)'
;MRTILWTVALFAIILTGCAGDNDPTPAPLVATPETGAVESSPTIVATEDSTPTSEVMAGETPEPETDPTTEATAEAQATEPPPSEETADLETLEIELKEAASGLNQPLKIVSAYDGSNRLFIVEKGGTIRTLLNGEFTPEPFLDITERVGSQGSEQGLLGLAFHPDFPEANVVFINYTDTGGNTIVSRFTVEGDAAIADPGSEEVLLAVEQPAANHNGGHLLFGPDGYLYIGLGDGGGSGDQFGNAQNGATLLGAMLRIDVDSGDPYGIPEDNPFLDNADVRDEIWATGLRNPWRYDFDRSTGDLYIADVGQNRIEEVNVQPGDNQGGENYGWPVMEGSECYQADECDQTGLVLPVTEYTHDDGCSVTGGNVYRGETYPQMAGIYLFSDFCSGNIWGLTQTAGEWQTRLLAESGFSVSSFGEDEAGELYLVDLTSGVLYAIVAN
;
A
#
# COMPACT_ATOMS: atom_id res chain seq x y z
N MET A 1 40.54 31.52 -38.87
CA MET A 1 40.35 30.06 -38.99
C MET A 1 40.94 29.40 -37.76
N ARG A 2 40.12 29.18 -36.73
CA ARG A 2 40.45 28.37 -35.56
C ARG A 2 39.19 27.54 -35.26
N THR A 3 39.30 26.25 -35.52
CA THR A 3 38.27 25.24 -35.32
C THR A 3 38.20 24.89 -33.83
N ILE A 4 37.01 25.01 -33.24
CA ILE A 4 36.70 24.56 -31.88
C ILE A 4 36.15 23.15 -32.01
N LEU A 5 36.86 22.16 -31.45
CA LEU A 5 36.36 20.80 -31.27
C LEU A 5 35.41 20.80 -30.07
N TRP A 6 34.17 20.37 -30.28
CA TRP A 6 33.26 19.95 -29.21
C TRP A 6 33.43 18.45 -29.01
N THR A 7 33.80 18.04 -27.80
CA THR A 7 33.77 16.64 -27.38
C THR A 7 32.39 16.38 -26.78
N VAL A 8 31.56 15.61 -27.49
CA VAL A 8 30.32 15.06 -26.95
C VAL A 8 30.69 13.79 -26.17
N ALA A 9 30.48 13.79 -24.87
CA ALA A 9 30.56 12.59 -24.04
C ALA A 9 29.21 11.86 -24.14
N LEU A 10 29.20 10.75 -24.86
CA LEU A 10 28.09 9.80 -24.90
C LEU A 10 28.18 8.93 -23.64
N PHE A 11 27.26 9.08 -22.70
CA PHE A 11 27.07 8.10 -21.63
C PHE A 11 26.25 6.94 -22.22
N ALA A 12 26.92 5.81 -22.44
CA ALA A 12 26.25 4.54 -22.73
C ALA A 12 25.84 3.92 -21.38
N ILE A 13 24.54 3.90 -21.10
CA ILE A 13 23.96 3.10 -20.03
C ILE A 13 23.93 1.65 -20.52
N ILE A 14 24.63 0.78 -19.80
CA ILE A 14 24.65 -0.66 -20.07
C ILE A 14 23.37 -1.24 -19.44
N LEU A 15 22.42 -1.60 -20.31
CA LEU A 15 21.32 -2.50 -19.98
C LEU A 15 21.89 -3.90 -19.76
N THR A 16 22.02 -4.32 -18.50
CA THR A 16 22.22 -5.73 -18.16
C THR A 16 20.85 -6.38 -18.06
N GLY A 17 20.43 -6.99 -19.17
CA GLY A 17 19.31 -7.92 -19.19
C GLY A 17 19.65 -9.19 -18.43
N CYS A 18 18.66 -9.71 -17.71
CA CYS A 18 18.68 -11.01 -17.06
C CYS A 18 18.76 -12.12 -18.11
N ALA A 19 19.91 -12.80 -18.20
CA ALA A 19 20.01 -14.13 -18.79
C ALA A 19 21.25 -14.83 -18.23
N GLY A 20 20.98 -15.91 -17.48
CA GLY A 20 21.83 -17.05 -17.10
C GLY A 20 23.35 -16.88 -16.99
N ASP A 21 23.91 -17.24 -15.83
CA ASP A 21 24.82 -18.39 -15.82
C ASP A 21 25.07 -18.97 -14.42
N ASN A 22 25.25 -20.29 -14.46
CA ASN A 22 25.57 -21.25 -13.42
C ASN A 22 26.84 -20.91 -12.60
N ASP A 23 26.80 -21.04 -11.28
CA ASP A 23 27.97 -21.43 -10.46
C ASP A 23 27.54 -21.99 -9.08
N PRO A 24 28.40 -22.68 -8.30
CA PRO A 24 28.04 -23.97 -7.71
C PRO A 24 27.82 -23.88 -6.19
N THR A 25 26.90 -24.73 -5.74
CA THR A 25 26.65 -25.07 -4.33
C THR A 25 27.90 -25.12 -3.44
N PRO A 26 27.95 -24.37 -2.32
CA PRO A 26 28.80 -24.73 -1.19
C PRO A 26 28.08 -25.68 -0.23
N ALA A 27 28.81 -26.71 0.20
CA ALA A 27 28.38 -27.74 1.15
C ALA A 27 28.07 -27.18 2.56
N PRO A 28 27.26 -27.88 3.38
CA PRO A 28 26.71 -27.33 4.62
C PRO A 28 27.73 -27.32 5.75
N LEU A 29 27.72 -26.22 6.53
CA LEU A 29 28.46 -26.11 7.79
C LEU A 29 27.70 -26.81 8.91
N VAL A 30 28.38 -27.78 9.53
CA VAL A 30 27.93 -28.55 10.68
C VAL A 30 28.02 -27.68 11.94
N ALA A 31 26.89 -27.45 12.61
CA ALA A 31 26.84 -26.86 13.95
C ALA A 31 27.00 -27.94 15.03
N THR A 32 27.94 -27.74 15.95
CA THR A 32 28.09 -28.52 17.19
C THR A 32 27.30 -27.86 18.32
N PRO A 33 26.65 -28.62 19.23
CA PRO A 33 25.93 -28.03 20.34
C PRO A 33 26.85 -27.84 21.56
N GLU A 34 26.87 -26.63 22.13
CA GLU A 34 27.34 -26.43 23.50
C GLU A 34 26.16 -26.23 24.45
N THR A 35 26.13 -27.10 25.45
CA THR A 35 25.25 -27.11 26.61
C THR A 35 25.70 -26.09 27.64
N GLY A 36 24.79 -25.27 28.16
CA GLY A 36 25.04 -24.41 29.32
C GLY A 36 23.74 -24.03 30.02
N ALA A 37 23.32 -24.83 30.99
CA ALA A 37 22.21 -24.55 31.89
C ALA A 37 22.65 -23.57 32.98
N VAL A 38 21.84 -22.55 33.27
CA VAL A 38 21.82 -21.87 34.58
C VAL A 38 20.37 -21.49 34.93
N GLU A 39 19.95 -21.95 36.10
CA GLU A 39 18.68 -21.68 36.78
C GLU A 39 18.50 -20.21 37.14
N SER A 40 17.26 -19.70 37.14
CA SER A 40 16.59 -19.22 38.36
C SER A 40 15.21 -18.62 38.06
N SER A 41 14.19 -19.21 38.67
CA SER A 41 12.83 -18.64 38.80
C SER A 41 12.81 -17.54 39.86
N PRO A 42 11.78 -16.68 39.84
CA PRO A 42 10.99 -16.55 41.05
C PRO A 42 9.48 -16.65 40.82
N THR A 43 8.90 -17.43 41.73
CA THR A 43 7.51 -17.55 42.16
C THR A 43 6.73 -16.24 42.15
N ILE A 44 5.57 -16.22 41.49
CA ILE A 44 4.53 -15.21 41.73
C ILE A 44 3.37 -15.87 42.48
N VAL A 45 3.05 -15.29 43.64
CA VAL A 45 1.97 -15.67 44.54
C VAL A 45 0.69 -14.99 44.06
N ALA A 46 -0.36 -15.78 43.83
CA ALA A 46 -1.70 -15.28 43.58
C ALA A 46 -2.32 -14.72 44.87
N THR A 47 -2.92 -13.53 44.78
CA THR A 47 -3.86 -13.02 45.78
C THR A 47 -5.13 -12.58 45.05
N GLU A 48 -6.22 -13.29 45.36
CA GLU A 48 -7.61 -12.86 45.15
C GLU A 48 -7.89 -11.60 45.99
N ASP A 49 -8.72 -10.69 45.50
CA ASP A 49 -10.03 -10.36 46.10
C ASP A 49 -10.58 -9.02 45.57
N SER A 50 -11.91 -8.95 45.56
CA SER A 50 -12.79 -7.79 45.70
C SER A 50 -13.19 -6.96 44.46
N THR A 51 -14.35 -7.34 43.94
CA THR A 51 -15.38 -6.47 43.34
C THR A 51 -15.83 -5.37 44.30
N PRO A 52 -16.33 -4.25 43.76
CA PRO A 52 -17.50 -3.63 44.38
C PRO A 52 -18.63 -3.39 43.38
N THR A 53 -19.80 -3.84 43.83
CA THR A 53 -21.15 -3.52 43.36
C THR A 53 -21.42 -2.02 43.44
N SER A 54 -22.19 -1.47 42.50
CA SER A 54 -22.95 -0.24 42.74
C SER A 54 -24.37 -0.37 42.18
N GLU A 55 -25.31 -0.18 43.09
CA GLU A 55 -26.75 -0.25 42.92
C GLU A 55 -27.30 1.01 42.21
N VAL A 56 -28.18 0.73 41.25
CA VAL A 56 -29.44 1.40 40.89
C VAL A 56 -29.79 2.70 41.63
N MET A 57 -30.01 3.77 40.85
CA MET A 57 -30.96 4.84 41.21
C MET A 57 -31.91 5.08 40.04
N ALA A 58 -33.18 4.76 40.26
CA ALA A 58 -34.31 5.10 39.41
C ALA A 58 -34.61 6.60 39.51
N GLY A 59 -34.78 7.24 38.35
CA GLY A 59 -35.25 8.62 38.23
C GLY A 59 -36.52 8.67 37.39
N GLU A 60 -37.58 9.19 38.00
CA GLU A 60 -38.96 9.25 37.50
C GLU A 60 -39.15 9.99 36.17
N THR A 61 -40.04 9.43 35.36
CA THR A 61 -40.66 10.02 34.17
C THR A 61 -41.69 11.08 34.55
N PRO A 62 -41.69 12.27 33.93
CA PRO A 62 -42.89 13.11 33.90
C PRO A 62 -43.61 12.94 32.55
N GLU A 63 -44.90 12.61 32.62
CA GLU A 63 -45.86 12.83 31.53
C GLU A 63 -45.97 14.33 31.23
N PRO A 64 -46.27 14.69 29.97
CA PRO A 64 -47.18 15.81 29.76
C PRO A 64 -48.32 15.47 28.79
N GLU A 65 -49.53 15.68 29.31
CA GLU A 65 -50.67 16.41 28.74
C GLU A 65 -50.98 16.28 27.24
N THR A 66 -52.14 15.68 26.98
CA THR A 66 -52.87 15.70 25.72
C THR A 66 -53.56 17.04 25.47
N ASP A 67 -53.34 17.65 24.29
CA ASP A 67 -54.28 18.59 23.66
C ASP A 67 -54.07 18.57 22.11
N PRO A 68 -54.96 19.15 21.29
CA PRO A 68 -55.73 18.41 20.29
C PRO A 68 -55.16 18.47 18.87
N THR A 69 -55.54 17.44 18.11
CA THR A 69 -55.27 17.23 16.69
C THR A 69 -55.62 18.45 15.83
N THR A 70 -54.61 19.01 15.16
CA THR A 70 -54.80 19.88 14.00
C THR A 70 -54.43 19.05 12.76
N GLU A 71 -55.43 18.70 11.94
CA GLU A 71 -55.22 18.12 10.61
C GLU A 71 -54.50 19.14 9.73
N ALA A 72 -53.21 18.92 9.50
CA ALA A 72 -52.48 19.52 8.38
C ALA A 72 -52.31 18.44 7.31
N THR A 73 -53.07 18.57 6.23
CA THR A 73 -52.84 17.84 4.97
C THR A 73 -51.44 18.19 4.45
N ALA A 74 -50.47 17.31 4.70
CA ALA A 74 -49.19 17.31 4.00
C ALA A 74 -49.41 16.67 2.62
N GLU A 75 -49.35 17.49 1.56
CA GLU A 75 -49.15 16.99 0.21
C GLU A 75 -47.81 16.26 0.17
N ALA A 76 -47.85 14.95 -0.09
CA ALA A 76 -46.67 14.15 -0.35
C ALA A 76 -45.98 14.69 -1.61
N GLN A 77 -44.92 15.46 -1.44
CA GLN A 77 -43.94 15.64 -2.50
C GLN A 77 -43.25 14.30 -2.69
N ALA A 78 -43.51 13.68 -3.85
CA ALA A 78 -42.74 12.54 -4.30
C ALA A 78 -41.28 12.99 -4.40
N THR A 79 -40.47 12.57 -3.44
CA THR A 79 -39.02 12.61 -3.57
C THR A 79 -38.66 11.79 -4.80
N GLU A 80 -38.01 12.45 -5.74
CA GLU A 80 -37.38 11.81 -6.89
C GLU A 80 -36.52 10.65 -6.38
N PRO A 81 -36.55 9.46 -7.01
CA PRO A 81 -35.62 8.39 -6.65
C PRO A 81 -34.19 8.95 -6.72
N PRO A 82 -33.26 8.48 -5.87
CA PRO A 82 -31.86 8.85 -6.01
C PRO A 82 -31.44 8.58 -7.47
N PRO A 83 -30.57 9.43 -8.07
CA PRO A 83 -30.05 9.13 -9.40
C PRO A 83 -29.49 7.70 -9.35
N SER A 84 -29.95 6.85 -10.27
CA SER A 84 -29.33 5.53 -10.41
C SER A 84 -27.84 5.79 -10.62
N GLU A 85 -26.98 5.16 -9.81
CA GLU A 85 -25.54 5.15 -10.04
C GLU A 85 -25.31 4.85 -11.51
N GLU A 86 -24.91 5.86 -12.27
CA GLU A 86 -24.48 5.67 -13.65
C GLU A 86 -23.20 4.86 -13.51
N THR A 87 -23.31 3.55 -13.72
CA THR A 87 -22.14 2.66 -13.75
C THR A 87 -21.16 3.26 -14.74
N ALA A 88 -19.94 3.54 -14.27
CA ALA A 88 -18.92 4.17 -15.09
C ALA A 88 -18.72 3.39 -16.39
N ASP A 89 -18.95 4.05 -17.53
CA ASP A 89 -18.80 3.41 -18.84
C ASP A 89 -17.33 3.47 -19.27
N LEU A 90 -16.61 2.42 -18.92
CA LEU A 90 -15.19 2.30 -19.23
C LEU A 90 -14.92 2.36 -20.74
N GLU A 91 -15.87 2.02 -21.62
CA GLU A 91 -15.69 2.01 -23.09
C GLU A 91 -15.58 3.41 -23.71
N THR A 92 -16.13 4.42 -23.05
CA THR A 92 -16.12 5.80 -23.56
C THR A 92 -15.18 6.72 -22.79
N LEU A 93 -14.62 6.25 -21.67
CA LEU A 93 -13.69 7.03 -20.88
C LEU A 93 -12.41 7.34 -21.67
N GLU A 94 -12.03 8.61 -21.67
CA GLU A 94 -10.76 9.12 -22.17
C GLU A 94 -10.09 9.94 -21.07
N ILE A 95 -8.80 9.70 -20.83
CA ILE A 95 -8.00 10.43 -19.84
C ILE A 95 -6.84 11.17 -20.51
N GLU A 96 -6.40 12.26 -19.88
CA GLU A 96 -5.18 12.99 -20.22
C GLU A 96 -4.32 13.18 -18.97
N LEU A 97 -3.01 13.35 -19.17
CA LEU A 97 -2.05 13.66 -18.12
C LEU A 97 -1.60 15.11 -18.24
N LYS A 98 -1.79 15.90 -17.17
CA LYS A 98 -1.36 17.30 -17.12
C LYS A 98 -0.28 17.48 -16.07
N GLU A 99 0.86 18.04 -16.46
CA GLU A 99 1.93 18.37 -15.51
C GLU A 99 1.39 19.29 -14.42
N ALA A 100 1.51 18.85 -13.16
CA ALA A 100 1.08 19.58 -11.98
C ALA A 100 2.27 20.20 -11.25
N ALA A 101 3.38 19.46 -11.14
CA ALA A 101 4.63 19.94 -10.54
C ALA A 101 5.82 19.13 -11.07
N SER A 102 7.01 19.70 -11.02
CA SER A 102 8.24 19.04 -11.47
C SER A 102 9.43 19.37 -10.57
N GLY A 103 10.53 18.62 -10.72
CA GLY A 103 11.73 18.78 -9.90
C GLY A 103 11.79 17.86 -8.68
N LEU A 104 11.03 16.77 -8.72
CA LEU A 104 11.16 15.65 -7.77
C LEU A 104 12.37 14.79 -8.14
N ASN A 105 12.92 14.09 -7.15
CA ASN A 105 14.02 13.16 -7.32
C ASN A 105 13.56 11.73 -7.03
N GLN A 106 13.34 10.94 -8.09
CA GLN A 106 12.87 9.55 -7.99
C GLN A 106 11.66 9.42 -7.06
N PRO A 107 10.54 10.12 -7.36
CA PRO A 107 9.33 10.06 -6.55
C PRO A 107 8.75 8.65 -6.53
N LEU A 108 8.27 8.19 -5.37
CA LEU A 108 7.74 6.84 -5.17
C LEU A 108 6.34 6.80 -4.58
N LYS A 109 5.84 7.83 -3.91
CA LYS A 109 4.47 7.83 -3.36
C LYS A 109 3.93 9.25 -3.30
N ILE A 110 2.61 9.39 -3.49
CA ILE A 110 1.85 10.62 -3.32
C ILE A 110 0.80 10.35 -2.24
N VAL A 111 0.66 11.24 -1.27
CA VAL A 111 -0.27 11.08 -0.14
C VAL A 111 -0.90 12.43 0.20
N SER A 112 -2.21 12.45 0.43
CA SER A 112 -2.90 13.54 1.15
C SER A 112 -2.98 13.21 2.64
N ALA A 113 -2.85 14.23 3.49
CA ALA A 113 -3.02 14.07 4.93
C ALA A 113 -4.49 14.15 5.39
N TYR A 114 -5.41 14.53 4.50
CA TYR A 114 -6.85 14.73 4.81
C TYR A 114 -7.12 15.64 6.02
N ASP A 115 -6.29 16.67 6.21
CA ASP A 115 -6.29 17.57 7.37
C ASP A 115 -6.86 18.98 7.08
N GLY A 116 -7.55 19.15 5.95
CA GLY A 116 -8.09 20.41 5.45
C GLY A 116 -7.08 21.31 4.74
N SER A 117 -5.80 20.90 4.65
CA SER A 117 -4.73 21.77 4.17
C SER A 117 -4.52 21.75 2.66
N ASN A 118 -5.09 20.77 1.95
CA ASN A 118 -4.85 20.49 0.53
C ASN A 118 -3.37 20.29 0.17
N ARG A 119 -2.56 19.83 1.13
CA ARG A 119 -1.15 19.49 0.90
C ARG A 119 -1.04 18.09 0.31
N LEU A 120 -0.16 17.96 -0.68
CA LEU A 120 0.32 16.66 -1.15
C LEU A 120 1.71 16.41 -0.61
N PHE A 121 1.94 15.21 -0.11
CA PHE A 121 3.23 14.73 0.37
C PHE A 121 3.79 13.72 -0.63
N ILE A 122 4.97 14.02 -1.16
CA ILE A 122 5.62 13.20 -2.18
C ILE A 122 6.87 12.56 -1.57
N VAL A 123 6.87 11.24 -1.50
CA VAL A 123 8.02 10.44 -1.04
C VAL A 123 9.04 10.36 -2.16
N GLU A 124 10.29 10.71 -1.87
CA GLU A 124 11.44 10.55 -2.77
C GLU A 124 12.31 9.38 -2.29
N LYS A 125 12.70 8.51 -3.22
CA LYS A 125 13.44 7.26 -2.94
C LYS A 125 14.65 7.44 -2.02
N GLY A 126 15.32 8.59 -2.11
CA GLY A 126 16.54 8.90 -1.36
C GLY A 126 16.35 9.16 0.14
N GLY A 127 15.12 9.26 0.65
CA GLY A 127 14.87 9.47 2.08
C GLY A 127 14.28 10.83 2.46
N THR A 128 13.77 11.59 1.48
CA THR A 128 13.08 12.87 1.69
C THR A 128 11.60 12.76 1.38
N ILE A 129 10.77 13.48 2.14
CA ILE A 129 9.35 13.68 1.84
C ILE A 129 9.14 15.15 1.53
N ARG A 130 8.65 15.47 0.34
CA ARG A 130 8.42 16.85 -0.13
C ARG A 130 6.95 17.23 0.07
N THR A 131 6.70 18.46 0.48
CA THR A 131 5.33 19.00 0.58
C THR A 131 5.05 19.89 -0.62
N LEU A 132 4.00 19.59 -1.37
CA LEU A 132 3.45 20.43 -2.42
C LEU A 132 2.19 21.12 -1.87
N LEU A 133 2.15 22.44 -1.96
CA LEU A 133 1.02 23.25 -1.54
C LEU A 133 0.73 24.31 -2.60
N ASN A 134 -0.50 24.38 -3.08
CA ASN A 134 -0.92 25.33 -4.12
C ASN A 134 -0.03 25.30 -5.39
N GLY A 135 0.44 24.11 -5.78
CA GLY A 135 1.29 23.90 -6.95
C GLY A 135 2.76 24.27 -6.76
N GLU A 136 3.19 24.65 -5.55
CA GLU A 136 4.60 24.96 -5.24
C GLU A 136 5.13 24.06 -4.12
N PHE A 137 6.36 23.57 -4.29
CA PHE A 137 7.03 22.82 -3.23
C PHE A 137 7.50 23.74 -2.12
N THR A 138 7.30 23.32 -0.87
CA THR A 138 7.86 24.02 0.29
C THR A 138 9.40 24.00 0.24
N PRO A 139 10.08 25.03 0.79
CA PRO A 139 11.54 25.06 0.82
C PRO A 139 12.16 23.92 1.64
N GLU A 140 11.58 23.62 2.80
CA GLU A 140 11.99 22.51 3.65
C GLU A 140 11.17 21.26 3.33
N PRO A 141 11.78 20.06 3.34
CA PRO A 141 11.03 18.81 3.25
C PRO A 141 10.17 18.61 4.51
N PHE A 142 9.09 17.86 4.37
CA PHE A 142 8.28 17.40 5.50
C PHE A 142 9.09 16.50 6.43
N LEU A 143 9.92 15.63 5.88
CA LEU A 143 10.82 14.74 6.62
C LEU A 143 12.08 14.50 5.79
N ASP A 144 13.23 14.47 6.45
CA ASP A 144 14.51 14.05 5.86
C ASP A 144 15.18 13.02 6.77
N ILE A 145 15.29 11.80 6.28
CA ILE A 145 15.98 10.69 6.92
C ILE A 145 17.04 10.07 5.99
N THR A 146 17.56 10.84 5.04
CA THR A 146 18.52 10.38 4.01
C THR A 146 19.70 9.60 4.61
N GLU A 147 20.17 9.95 5.81
CA GLU A 147 21.28 9.26 6.48
C GLU A 147 20.95 7.83 6.95
N ARG A 148 19.67 7.48 7.07
CA ARG A 148 19.19 6.15 7.51
C ARG A 148 18.85 5.22 6.35
N VAL A 149 18.60 5.77 5.16
CA VAL A 149 18.02 5.06 4.03
C VAL A 149 19.10 4.42 3.16
N GLY A 150 19.00 3.11 2.97
CA GLY A 150 19.70 2.37 1.92
C GLY A 150 18.88 2.42 0.63
N SER A 151 19.42 3.03 -0.42
CA SER A 151 18.70 3.20 -1.70
C SER A 151 19.50 2.72 -2.92
N GLN A 152 20.44 1.79 -2.71
CA GLN A 152 21.34 1.31 -3.77
C GLN A 152 20.67 0.26 -4.67
N GLY A 153 19.75 -0.55 -4.13
CA GLY A 153 18.89 -1.45 -4.89
C GLY A 153 17.85 -0.71 -5.73
N SER A 154 17.29 -1.38 -6.75
CA SER A 154 16.22 -0.81 -7.59
C SER A 154 14.96 -0.52 -6.77
N GLU A 155 14.62 -1.38 -5.82
CA GLU A 155 13.39 -1.33 -5.01
C GLU A 155 13.63 -0.93 -3.55
N GLN A 156 14.88 -0.64 -3.19
CA GLN A 156 15.24 -0.13 -1.85
C GLN A 156 15.12 1.39 -1.79
N GLY A 157 14.72 1.94 -0.65
CA GLY A 157 14.69 3.39 -0.43
C GLY A 157 13.69 3.77 0.64
N LEU A 158 13.23 5.02 0.64
CA LEU A 158 12.01 5.40 1.34
C LEU A 158 10.81 5.09 0.44
N LEU A 159 9.96 4.16 0.85
CA LEU A 159 8.98 3.49 -0.03
C LEU A 159 7.53 3.82 0.32
N GLY A 160 7.24 4.05 1.60
CA GLY A 160 5.89 4.24 2.13
C GLY A 160 5.76 5.44 3.05
N LEU A 161 4.56 6.03 3.03
CA LEU A 161 4.10 7.06 3.95
C LEU A 161 2.61 6.82 4.19
N ALA A 162 2.19 6.83 5.44
CA ALA A 162 0.79 6.88 5.84
C ALA A 162 0.62 7.88 6.99
N PHE A 163 -0.43 8.70 6.92
CA PHE A 163 -0.86 9.52 8.05
C PHE A 163 -1.77 8.69 8.95
N HIS A 164 -1.73 8.93 10.25
CA HIS A 164 -2.73 8.37 11.16
C HIS A 164 -4.14 8.80 10.73
N PRO A 165 -5.18 7.96 10.85
CA PRO A 165 -6.56 8.35 10.52
C PRO A 165 -7.06 9.58 11.29
N ASP A 166 -6.64 9.72 12.54
CA ASP A 166 -6.91 10.91 13.39
C ASP A 166 -5.87 12.03 13.20
N PHE A 167 -5.18 12.13 12.06
CA PHE A 167 -4.30 13.26 11.78
C PHE A 167 -5.13 14.51 11.43
N PRO A 168 -4.79 15.71 11.93
CA PRO A 168 -3.56 16.08 12.64
C PRO A 168 -3.58 15.88 14.16
N GLU A 169 -4.69 15.49 14.78
CA GLU A 169 -4.81 15.36 16.25
C GLU A 169 -3.82 14.37 16.85
N ALA A 170 -3.61 13.22 16.20
CA ALA A 170 -2.64 12.21 16.62
C ALA A 170 -1.18 12.66 16.46
N ASN A 171 -0.91 13.66 15.60
CA ASN A 171 0.43 14.20 15.32
C ASN A 171 1.49 13.12 15.02
N VAL A 172 1.10 12.05 14.31
CA VAL A 172 1.99 10.94 13.99
C VAL A 172 1.83 10.50 12.54
N VAL A 173 2.95 10.12 11.93
CA VAL A 173 3.01 9.52 10.60
C VAL A 173 3.83 8.25 10.65
N PHE A 174 3.58 7.35 9.69
CA PHE A 174 4.22 6.07 9.55
C PHE A 174 4.97 6.02 8.23
N ILE A 175 6.19 5.49 8.25
CA ILE A 175 6.99 5.32 7.05
C ILE A 175 7.46 3.87 6.93
N ASN A 176 7.70 3.45 5.69
CA ASN A 176 8.37 2.20 5.37
C ASN A 176 9.60 2.53 4.52
N TYR A 177 10.79 2.13 4.99
CA TYR A 177 12.03 2.35 4.27
C TYR A 177 12.98 1.17 4.40
N THR A 178 13.93 1.06 3.46
CA THR A 178 15.05 0.14 3.56
C THR A 178 16.21 0.81 4.30
N ASP A 179 16.71 0.21 5.37
CA ASP A 179 17.87 0.75 6.10
C ASP A 179 19.18 0.56 5.32
N THR A 180 20.27 1.16 5.82
CA THR A 180 21.61 1.01 5.21
C THR A 180 22.16 -0.42 5.24
N GLY A 181 21.58 -1.32 6.02
CA GLY A 181 21.86 -2.76 6.04
C GLY A 181 21.05 -3.57 5.02
N GLY A 182 20.02 -2.99 4.42
CA GLY A 182 19.11 -3.63 3.48
C GLY A 182 17.80 -4.14 4.09
N ASN A 183 17.57 -3.98 5.40
CA ASN A 183 16.35 -4.44 6.06
C ASN A 183 15.18 -3.50 5.78
N THR A 184 13.96 -4.02 5.75
CA THR A 184 12.75 -3.19 5.78
C THR A 184 12.49 -2.73 7.21
N ILE A 185 12.32 -1.42 7.38
CA ILE A 185 11.95 -0.78 8.63
C ILE A 185 10.60 -0.11 8.45
N VAL A 186 9.66 -0.42 9.35
CA VAL A 186 8.41 0.33 9.52
C VAL A 186 8.52 1.08 10.84
N SER A 187 8.41 2.40 10.79
CA SER A 187 8.56 3.26 11.97
C SER A 187 7.55 4.40 11.97
N ARG A 188 7.31 4.95 13.16
CA ARG A 188 6.48 6.15 13.34
C ARG A 188 7.33 7.35 13.73
N PHE A 189 6.88 8.53 13.32
CA PHE A 189 7.50 9.83 13.61
C PHE A 189 6.44 10.80 14.12
N THR A 190 6.79 11.60 15.12
CA THR A 190 5.94 12.69 15.58
C THR A 190 6.04 13.89 14.64
N VAL A 191 4.92 14.59 14.46
CA VAL A 191 4.82 15.82 13.67
C VAL A 191 4.82 17.02 14.59
N GLU A 192 5.67 18.00 14.32
CA GLU A 192 5.82 19.21 15.12
C GLU A 192 5.03 20.40 14.53
N GLY A 193 4.62 21.32 15.42
CA GLY A 193 4.04 22.61 15.04
C GLY A 193 2.66 22.51 14.40
N ASP A 194 2.37 23.36 13.41
CA ASP A 194 1.12 23.37 12.63
C ASP A 194 1.09 22.21 11.60
N ALA A 195 1.43 20.99 12.03
CA ALA A 195 1.49 19.79 11.19
C ALA A 195 2.43 19.92 9.97
N ALA A 196 3.45 20.78 10.04
CA ALA A 196 4.22 21.20 8.86
C ALA A 196 5.44 20.32 8.55
N ILE A 197 6.05 19.72 9.59
CA ILE A 197 7.32 18.99 9.52
C ILE A 197 7.30 17.86 10.56
N ALA A 198 7.73 16.66 10.18
CA ALA A 198 7.97 15.55 11.08
C ALA A 198 9.38 15.63 11.70
N ASP A 199 9.50 15.37 13.00
CA ASP A 199 10.79 15.40 13.70
C ASP A 199 11.62 14.14 13.38
N PRO A 200 12.72 14.23 12.61
CA PRO A 200 13.55 13.07 12.30
C PRO A 200 14.24 12.48 13.55
N GLY A 201 14.25 13.17 14.70
CA GLY A 201 14.74 12.68 15.98
C GLY A 201 13.74 11.85 16.79
N SER A 202 12.46 11.84 16.38
CA SER A 202 11.35 11.20 17.12
C SER A 202 11.05 9.77 16.70
N GLU A 203 11.89 9.16 15.88
CA GLU A 203 11.68 7.83 15.32
C GLU A 203 11.45 6.75 16.39
N GLU A 204 10.37 6.00 16.20
CA GLU A 204 10.10 4.76 16.93
C GLU A 204 9.85 3.62 15.94
N VAL A 205 10.71 2.60 15.99
CA VAL A 205 10.62 1.44 15.10
C VAL A 205 9.51 0.51 15.58
N LEU A 206 8.56 0.24 14.68
CA LEU A 206 7.48 -0.73 14.89
C LEU A 206 7.92 -2.12 14.45
N LEU A 207 8.43 -2.24 13.22
CA LEU A 207 8.89 -3.51 12.63
C LEU A 207 10.27 -3.33 12.00
N ALA A 208 11.11 -4.36 12.13
CA ALA A 208 12.36 -4.51 11.39
C ALA A 208 12.41 -5.93 10.80
N VAL A 209 12.40 -6.02 9.48
CA VAL A 209 12.31 -7.29 8.74
C VAL A 209 13.56 -7.45 7.87
N GLU A 210 14.29 -8.55 8.10
CA GLU A 210 15.45 -8.89 7.28
C GLU A 210 15.02 -9.21 5.85
N GLN A 211 15.69 -8.59 4.87
CA GLN A 211 15.44 -8.81 3.45
C GLN A 211 16.58 -9.64 2.85
N PRO A 212 16.31 -10.82 2.28
CA PRO A 212 17.36 -11.68 1.75
C PRO A 212 17.92 -11.19 0.39
N ALA A 213 17.23 -10.26 -0.28
CA ALA A 213 17.71 -9.57 -1.48
C ALA A 213 17.32 -8.08 -1.51
N ALA A 214 17.88 -7.35 -2.48
CA ALA A 214 17.66 -5.91 -2.66
C ALA A 214 16.43 -5.57 -3.52
N ASN A 215 15.57 -6.57 -3.78
CA ASN A 215 14.35 -6.47 -4.55
C ASN A 215 13.23 -7.25 -3.87
N HIS A 216 12.00 -7.01 -4.30
CA HIS A 216 10.73 -7.44 -3.70
C HIS A 216 10.55 -6.96 -2.27
N ASN A 217 10.88 -5.69 -2.05
CA ASN A 217 10.77 -5.06 -0.72
C ASN A 217 9.32 -4.67 -0.39
N GLY A 218 8.41 -4.63 -1.38
CA GLY A 218 7.08 -4.03 -1.25
C GLY A 218 7.20 -2.57 -0.82
N GLY A 219 6.67 -2.27 0.36
CA GLY A 219 6.96 -1.00 1.05
C GLY A 219 5.83 0.02 1.01
N HIS A 220 4.66 -0.34 0.46
CA HIS A 220 3.48 0.49 0.63
C HIS A 220 2.89 0.33 2.05
N LEU A 221 2.28 1.42 2.53
CA LEU A 221 1.58 1.53 3.80
C LEU A 221 0.24 2.22 3.53
N LEU A 222 -0.84 1.69 4.10
CA LEU A 222 -2.16 2.31 4.02
C LEU A 222 -2.98 1.94 5.25
N PHE A 223 -3.76 2.87 5.77
CA PHE A 223 -4.75 2.54 6.79
C PHE A 223 -6.00 1.96 6.11
N GLY A 224 -6.48 0.85 6.64
CA GLY A 224 -7.75 0.27 6.23
C GLY A 224 -8.94 1.08 6.75
N PRO A 225 -10.15 0.85 6.20
CA PRO A 225 -11.38 1.46 6.71
C PRO A 225 -11.71 1.04 8.15
N ASP A 226 -11.04 0.00 8.65
CA ASP A 226 -11.11 -0.51 10.03
C ASP A 226 -10.16 0.20 11.01
N GLY A 227 -9.33 1.12 10.53
CA GLY A 227 -8.40 1.91 11.34
C GLY A 227 -7.05 1.24 11.59
N TYR A 228 -6.79 0.06 11.03
CA TYR A 228 -5.51 -0.63 11.20
C TYR A 228 -4.52 -0.31 10.08
N LEU A 229 -3.22 -0.42 10.39
CA LEU A 229 -2.16 -0.19 9.43
C LEU A 229 -1.91 -1.48 8.63
N TYR A 230 -2.11 -1.41 7.32
CA TYR A 230 -1.77 -2.48 6.38
C TYR A 230 -0.36 -2.26 5.83
N ILE A 231 0.39 -3.36 5.69
CA ILE A 231 1.80 -3.37 5.28
C ILE A 231 2.00 -4.49 4.27
N GLY A 232 2.37 -4.15 3.03
CA GLY A 232 2.69 -5.14 2.00
C GLY A 232 4.18 -5.43 1.96
N LEU A 233 4.56 -6.69 2.13
CA LEU A 233 5.94 -7.16 2.02
C LEU A 233 6.03 -8.23 0.94
N GLY A 234 6.95 -8.05 -0.02
CA GLY A 234 7.25 -9.06 -1.02
C GLY A 234 7.97 -10.27 -0.41
N ASP A 235 8.17 -11.30 -1.23
CA ASP A 235 8.78 -12.59 -0.86
C ASP A 235 10.28 -12.50 -0.52
N GLY A 236 10.87 -11.30 -0.55
CA GLY A 236 12.27 -11.06 -0.25
C GLY A 236 13.22 -11.23 -1.43
N GLY A 237 12.70 -11.42 -2.65
CA GLY A 237 13.45 -11.21 -3.88
C GLY A 237 14.03 -12.48 -4.51
N GLY A 238 14.82 -12.25 -5.55
CA GLY A 238 15.31 -13.33 -6.41
C GLY A 238 14.24 -13.87 -7.37
N SER A 239 14.44 -15.08 -7.87
CA SER A 239 13.54 -15.70 -8.85
C SER A 239 12.79 -16.89 -8.26
N GLY A 240 11.48 -16.94 -8.50
CA GLY A 240 10.65 -18.11 -8.15
C GLY A 240 10.63 -18.45 -6.67
N ASP A 241 10.56 -17.42 -5.80
CA ASP A 241 10.55 -17.56 -4.34
C ASP A 241 11.67 -18.49 -3.85
N GLN A 242 12.91 -18.26 -4.31
CA GLN A 242 14.07 -19.10 -3.98
C GLN A 242 14.37 -19.19 -2.48
N PHE A 243 13.83 -18.27 -1.68
CA PHE A 243 13.93 -18.23 -0.22
C PHE A 243 12.75 -18.92 0.48
N GLY A 244 11.69 -19.27 -0.25
CA GLY A 244 10.54 -20.03 0.25
C GLY A 244 9.71 -19.25 1.27
N ASN A 245 9.47 -17.97 1.00
CA ASN A 245 8.81 -17.06 1.93
C ASN A 245 7.30 -16.93 1.64
N ALA A 246 6.87 -16.93 0.39
CA ALA A 246 5.50 -16.53 0.03
C ALA A 246 4.40 -17.45 0.57
N GLN A 247 4.71 -18.73 0.77
CA GLN A 247 3.81 -19.73 1.37
C GLN A 247 4.20 -20.08 2.82
N ASN A 248 5.18 -19.40 3.39
CA ASN A 248 5.72 -19.70 4.71
C ASN A 248 5.20 -18.72 5.76
N GLY A 249 4.15 -19.12 6.47
CA GLY A 249 3.56 -18.30 7.53
C GLY A 249 4.50 -17.96 8.70
N ALA A 250 5.68 -18.59 8.83
CA ALA A 250 6.62 -18.28 9.91
C ALA A 250 7.46 -17.01 9.66
N THR A 251 7.41 -16.45 8.45
CA THR A 251 8.02 -15.16 8.07
C THR A 251 6.94 -14.11 7.78
N LEU A 252 7.30 -12.84 7.82
CA LEU A 252 6.41 -11.73 7.44
C LEU A 252 6.49 -11.40 5.93
N LEU A 253 7.41 -12.03 5.20
CA LEU A 253 7.62 -11.80 3.77
C LEU A 253 6.58 -12.55 2.91
N GLY A 254 6.28 -12.00 1.74
CA GLY A 254 5.30 -12.54 0.79
C GLY A 254 3.86 -12.48 1.29
N ALA A 255 3.54 -11.43 2.04
CA ALA A 255 2.31 -11.29 2.78
C ALA A 255 1.81 -9.84 2.84
N MET A 256 0.51 -9.70 3.04
CA MET A 256 -0.08 -8.48 3.60
C MET A 256 -0.14 -8.64 5.12
N LEU A 257 0.34 -7.65 5.86
CA LEU A 257 0.22 -7.58 7.31
C LEU A 257 -0.88 -6.58 7.69
N ARG A 258 -1.44 -6.74 8.88
CA ARG A 258 -2.41 -5.83 9.51
C ARG A 258 -2.12 -5.73 11.00
N ILE A 259 -1.74 -4.52 11.46
CA ILE A 259 -1.33 -4.27 12.84
C ILE A 259 -2.11 -3.10 13.47
N ASP A 260 -2.25 -3.12 14.79
CA ASP A 260 -2.85 -2.05 15.59
C ASP A 260 -1.77 -1.13 16.15
N VAL A 261 -1.70 0.09 15.64
CA VAL A 261 -0.68 1.08 16.05
C VAL A 261 -1.09 1.92 17.27
N ASP A 262 -2.34 1.79 17.71
CA ASP A 262 -2.92 2.51 18.84
C ASP A 262 -2.91 1.68 20.14
N SER A 263 -2.58 0.39 20.04
CA SER A 263 -2.42 -0.50 21.18
C SER A 263 -1.05 -1.17 21.20
N GLY A 264 -0.69 -1.77 22.34
CA GLY A 264 0.59 -2.45 22.52
C GLY A 264 1.81 -1.51 22.66
N ASP A 265 2.99 -2.13 22.71
CA ASP A 265 4.29 -1.47 22.77
C ASP A 265 5.31 -2.39 22.04
N PRO A 266 5.67 -2.11 20.76
CA PRO A 266 5.38 -0.90 19.99
C PRO A 266 4.05 -0.89 19.21
N TYR A 267 3.40 -2.04 19.04
CA TYR A 267 2.09 -2.19 18.38
C TYR A 267 1.33 -3.40 18.97
N GLY A 268 0.04 -3.51 18.67
CA GLY A 268 -0.84 -4.61 19.01
C GLY A 268 -1.25 -5.42 17.78
N ILE A 269 -1.82 -6.60 18.02
CA ILE A 269 -2.43 -7.41 16.96
C ILE A 269 -3.95 -7.24 17.04
N PRO A 270 -4.63 -6.89 15.93
CA PRO A 270 -6.09 -6.90 15.88
C PRO A 270 -6.68 -8.24 16.33
N GLU A 271 -7.68 -8.22 17.20
CA GLU A 271 -8.30 -9.43 17.77
C GLU A 271 -9.03 -10.31 16.73
N ASP A 272 -9.27 -9.77 15.54
CA ASP A 272 -9.93 -10.41 14.41
C ASP A 272 -8.94 -10.75 13.27
N ASN A 273 -7.63 -10.69 13.49
CA ASN A 273 -6.68 -11.19 12.49
C ASN A 273 -6.90 -12.68 12.22
N PRO A 274 -6.80 -13.13 10.95
CA PRO A 274 -7.33 -14.42 10.51
C PRO A 274 -6.54 -15.64 11.02
N PHE A 275 -5.33 -15.43 11.54
CA PHE A 275 -4.40 -16.52 11.87
C PHE A 275 -4.03 -16.64 13.36
N LEU A 276 -4.71 -15.92 14.27
CA LEU A 276 -4.37 -15.87 15.71
C LEU A 276 -4.26 -17.24 16.41
N ASP A 277 -5.05 -18.23 15.98
CA ASP A 277 -5.05 -19.59 16.55
C ASP A 277 -4.11 -20.57 15.81
N ASN A 278 -3.33 -20.08 14.85
CA ASN A 278 -2.45 -20.89 14.01
C ASN A 278 -0.97 -20.68 14.39
N ALA A 279 -0.41 -21.62 15.16
CA ALA A 279 0.98 -21.55 15.62
C ALA A 279 2.05 -21.57 14.51
N ASP A 280 1.69 -21.92 13.27
CA ASP A 280 2.60 -21.96 12.13
C ASP A 280 2.58 -20.64 11.31
N VAL A 281 1.71 -19.69 11.67
CA VAL A 281 1.54 -18.40 10.96
C VAL A 281 1.75 -17.26 11.95
N ARG A 282 2.41 -16.18 11.51
CA ARG A 282 2.58 -14.96 12.32
C ARG A 282 1.25 -14.24 12.49
N ASP A 283 0.99 -13.79 13.71
CA ASP A 283 -0.25 -13.11 14.09
C ASP A 283 -0.46 -11.78 13.35
N GLU A 284 0.61 -11.16 12.84
CA GLU A 284 0.54 -9.95 12.01
C GLU A 284 -0.04 -10.20 10.60
N ILE A 285 -0.01 -11.43 10.10
CA ILE A 285 -0.37 -11.73 8.72
C ILE A 285 -1.88 -11.61 8.53
N TRP A 286 -2.26 -10.88 7.50
CA TRP A 286 -3.63 -10.74 7.02
C TRP A 286 -3.91 -11.62 5.80
N ALA A 287 -2.96 -11.71 4.86
CA ALA A 287 -3.06 -12.55 3.67
C ALA A 287 -1.67 -13.02 3.23
N THR A 288 -1.58 -14.16 2.55
CA THR A 288 -0.33 -14.81 2.13
C THR A 288 -0.25 -14.98 0.61
N GLY A 289 0.86 -15.51 0.12
CA GLY A 289 1.00 -15.94 -1.26
C GLY A 289 1.17 -14.78 -2.24
N LEU A 290 1.83 -13.70 -1.79
CA LEU A 290 2.15 -12.55 -2.63
C LEU A 290 3.63 -12.57 -3.01
N ARG A 291 3.96 -12.01 -4.17
CA ARG A 291 5.33 -11.93 -4.68
C ARG A 291 6.01 -10.62 -4.31
N ASN A 292 5.42 -9.51 -4.70
CA ASN A 292 5.86 -8.14 -4.43
C ASN A 292 4.68 -7.16 -4.57
N PRO A 293 3.81 -7.07 -3.54
CA PRO A 293 2.66 -6.17 -3.55
C PRO A 293 3.14 -4.71 -3.49
N TRP A 294 3.25 -4.06 -4.65
CA TRP A 294 3.95 -2.77 -4.78
C TRP A 294 3.08 -1.58 -4.38
N ARG A 295 1.85 -1.51 -4.89
CA ARG A 295 0.81 -0.57 -4.43
C ARG A 295 -0.52 -1.29 -4.32
N TYR A 296 -1.33 -0.81 -3.40
CA TYR A 296 -2.66 -1.28 -3.11
C TYR A 296 -3.48 -0.11 -2.59
N ASP A 297 -4.81 -0.21 -2.71
CA ASP A 297 -5.72 0.85 -2.31
C ASP A 297 -7.03 0.27 -1.78
N PHE A 298 -7.58 0.93 -0.77
CA PHE A 298 -8.93 0.64 -0.30
C PHE A 298 -9.90 1.58 -0.99
N ASP A 299 -10.93 1.01 -1.62
CA ASP A 299 -12.04 1.81 -2.07
C ASP A 299 -12.79 2.38 -0.86
N ARG A 300 -12.71 3.70 -0.64
CA ARG A 300 -13.38 4.38 0.48
C ARG A 300 -14.91 4.17 0.52
N SER A 301 -15.54 3.81 -0.59
CA SER A 301 -16.99 3.62 -0.64
C SER A 301 -17.44 2.19 -0.35
N THR A 302 -16.66 1.19 -0.76
CA THR A 302 -17.03 -0.23 -0.63
C THR A 302 -16.20 -0.98 0.42
N GLY A 303 -15.01 -0.47 0.74
CA GLY A 303 -14.00 -1.14 1.55
C GLY A 303 -13.18 -2.17 0.78
N ASP A 304 -13.41 -2.37 -0.51
CA ASP A 304 -12.67 -3.35 -1.31
C ASP A 304 -11.19 -2.99 -1.39
N LEU A 305 -10.32 -3.97 -1.20
CA LEU A 305 -8.87 -3.81 -1.28
C LEU A 305 -8.37 -4.29 -2.63
N TYR A 306 -7.79 -3.38 -3.41
CA TYR A 306 -7.12 -3.67 -4.68
C TYR A 306 -5.63 -3.84 -4.43
N ILE A 307 -5.03 -4.94 -4.88
CA ILE A 307 -3.61 -5.26 -4.66
C ILE A 307 -2.95 -5.51 -6.00
N ALA A 308 -2.01 -4.64 -6.40
CA ALA A 308 -1.15 -4.90 -7.55
C ALA A 308 0.10 -5.67 -7.10
N ASP A 309 0.22 -6.91 -7.57
CA ASP A 309 1.30 -7.81 -7.22
C ASP A 309 2.20 -8.05 -8.43
N VAL A 310 3.49 -7.71 -8.30
CA VAL A 310 4.42 -7.76 -9.44
C VAL A 310 4.76 -9.20 -9.79
N GLY A 311 4.53 -9.54 -11.06
CA GLY A 311 4.78 -10.84 -11.66
C GLY A 311 6.26 -11.25 -11.75
N GLN A 312 6.52 -12.51 -12.08
CA GLN A 312 7.89 -13.01 -12.17
C GLN A 312 8.54 -12.73 -13.53
N ASN A 313 8.01 -13.30 -14.60
CA ASN A 313 8.56 -13.18 -15.96
C ASN A 313 7.49 -13.22 -17.05
N ARG A 314 6.23 -13.53 -16.72
CA ARG A 314 5.19 -13.84 -17.70
C ARG A 314 3.96 -12.99 -17.53
N ILE A 315 3.45 -12.87 -16.31
CA ILE A 315 2.13 -12.31 -16.04
C ILE A 315 2.20 -11.37 -14.85
N GLU A 316 1.70 -10.16 -15.05
CA GLU A 316 1.45 -9.15 -14.01
C GLU A 316 -0.02 -9.20 -13.61
N GLU A 317 -0.34 -8.89 -12.35
CA GLU A 317 -1.68 -9.13 -11.81
C GLU A 317 -2.21 -8.05 -10.86
N VAL A 318 -3.55 -7.92 -10.83
CA VAL A 318 -4.28 -7.18 -9.80
C VAL A 318 -5.27 -8.11 -9.14
N ASN A 319 -5.16 -8.24 -7.82
CA ASN A 319 -6.08 -8.96 -6.95
C ASN A 319 -7.08 -7.99 -6.32
N VAL A 320 -8.28 -8.47 -6.00
CA VAL A 320 -9.28 -7.70 -5.22
C VAL A 320 -9.84 -8.55 -4.10
N GLN A 321 -9.76 -8.03 -2.88
CA GLN A 321 -10.42 -8.59 -1.71
C GLN A 321 -11.67 -7.76 -1.38
N PRO A 322 -12.87 -8.36 -1.33
CA PRO A 322 -14.08 -7.66 -0.94
C PRO A 322 -13.98 -7.02 0.45
N GLY A 323 -14.54 -5.83 0.65
CA GLY A 323 -14.43 -5.09 1.90
C GLY A 323 -15.09 -5.72 3.11
N ASP A 324 -15.96 -6.71 2.91
CA ASP A 324 -16.57 -7.52 3.99
C ASP A 324 -15.79 -8.79 4.33
N ASN A 325 -14.66 -9.04 3.66
CA ASN A 325 -13.79 -10.19 3.89
C ASN A 325 -12.86 -9.96 5.09
N GLN A 326 -12.77 -10.97 5.98
CA GLN A 326 -11.98 -10.96 7.22
C GLN A 326 -10.50 -11.38 7.02
N GLY A 327 -10.02 -11.42 5.77
CA GLY A 327 -8.66 -11.85 5.47
C GLY A 327 -8.51 -13.37 5.52
N GLY A 328 -7.26 -13.81 5.47
CA GLY A 328 -6.88 -15.21 5.42
C GLY A 328 -6.68 -15.76 4.01
N GLU A 329 -6.80 -14.90 3.00
CA GLU A 329 -6.64 -15.28 1.60
C GLU A 329 -5.20 -15.67 1.26
N ASN A 330 -5.06 -16.56 0.29
CA ASN A 330 -3.79 -16.96 -0.29
C ASN A 330 -3.78 -16.66 -1.79
N TYR A 331 -3.01 -15.66 -2.20
CA TYR A 331 -2.92 -15.20 -3.60
C TYR A 331 -2.03 -16.11 -4.48
N GLY A 332 -1.50 -17.19 -3.91
CA GLY A 332 -1.03 -18.33 -4.68
C GLY A 332 0.42 -18.29 -5.13
N TRP A 333 1.17 -17.18 -5.03
CA TRP A 333 2.60 -17.19 -5.34
C TRP A 333 3.37 -18.09 -4.34
N PRO A 334 4.29 -18.98 -4.77
CA PRO A 334 4.78 -19.20 -6.13
C PRO A 334 4.14 -20.43 -6.83
N VAL A 335 2.98 -20.90 -6.37
CA VAL A 335 2.21 -21.96 -7.05
C VAL A 335 1.61 -21.41 -8.35
N MET A 336 1.13 -20.16 -8.29
CA MET A 336 0.53 -19.42 -9.40
C MET A 336 1.41 -18.23 -9.80
N GLU A 337 1.39 -17.86 -11.08
CA GLU A 337 1.83 -16.56 -11.63
C GLU A 337 0.68 -16.04 -12.50
N GLY A 338 -0.13 -15.10 -11.99
CA GLY A 338 -1.44 -14.84 -12.56
C GLY A 338 -2.38 -16.03 -12.37
N SER A 339 -3.17 -16.30 -13.41
CA SER A 339 -4.08 -17.46 -13.49
C SER A 339 -3.40 -18.75 -13.94
N GLU A 340 -2.08 -18.74 -14.14
CA GLU A 340 -1.31 -19.88 -14.63
C GLU A 340 -0.43 -20.52 -13.55
N CYS A 341 -0.27 -21.84 -13.62
CA CYS A 341 0.66 -22.55 -12.76
C CYS A 341 2.11 -22.15 -13.05
N TYR A 342 2.85 -21.75 -12.03
CA TYR A 342 4.25 -21.34 -12.17
C TYR A 342 5.16 -22.57 -12.33
N GLN A 343 5.96 -22.60 -13.40
CA GLN A 343 6.92 -23.67 -13.74
C GLN A 343 6.34 -25.10 -13.79
N ALA A 344 5.03 -25.26 -13.96
CA ALA A 344 4.36 -26.55 -14.06
C ALA A 344 3.20 -26.48 -15.07
N ASP A 345 2.89 -27.61 -15.71
CA ASP A 345 1.70 -27.72 -16.57
C ASP A 345 0.39 -27.76 -15.75
N GLU A 346 0.46 -28.29 -14.52
CA GLU A 346 -0.66 -28.41 -13.58
C GLU A 346 -0.17 -28.17 -12.15
N CYS A 347 -1.01 -27.59 -11.30
CA CYS A 347 -0.74 -27.28 -9.90
C CYS A 347 -2.04 -27.36 -9.08
N ASP A 348 -1.91 -27.44 -7.76
CA ASP A 348 -3.07 -27.43 -6.86
C ASP A 348 -3.49 -26.00 -6.57
N GLN A 349 -4.70 -25.63 -7.00
CA GLN A 349 -5.29 -24.31 -6.80
C GLN A 349 -6.27 -24.28 -5.61
N THR A 350 -6.34 -25.37 -4.84
CA THR A 350 -7.28 -25.46 -3.72
C THR A 350 -6.98 -24.39 -2.67
N GLY A 351 -7.95 -23.49 -2.46
CA GLY A 351 -7.84 -22.41 -1.47
C GLY A 351 -6.98 -21.23 -1.94
N LEU A 352 -6.64 -21.15 -3.24
CA LEU A 352 -5.97 -20.00 -3.82
C LEU A 352 -7.00 -19.01 -4.39
N VAL A 353 -6.71 -17.72 -4.26
CA VAL A 353 -7.45 -16.63 -4.91
C VAL A 353 -6.69 -16.23 -6.16
N LEU A 354 -7.41 -16.20 -7.29
CA LEU A 354 -6.85 -15.77 -8.57
C LEU A 354 -7.12 -14.28 -8.80
N PRO A 355 -6.27 -13.60 -9.59
CA PRO A 355 -6.44 -12.18 -9.84
C PRO A 355 -7.70 -11.87 -10.64
N VAL A 356 -8.21 -10.66 -10.46
CA VAL A 356 -9.40 -10.17 -11.18
C VAL A 356 -9.06 -9.64 -12.56
N THR A 357 -7.81 -9.22 -12.76
CA THR A 357 -7.25 -8.87 -14.06
C THR A 357 -5.77 -9.16 -14.07
N GLU A 358 -5.27 -9.51 -15.25
CA GLU A 358 -3.87 -9.83 -15.48
C GLU A 358 -3.48 -9.43 -16.91
N TYR A 359 -2.18 -9.27 -17.16
CA TYR A 359 -1.65 -9.04 -18.50
C TYR A 359 -0.27 -9.65 -18.64
N THR A 360 0.12 -9.98 -19.87
CA THR A 360 1.41 -10.63 -20.12
C THR A 360 2.53 -9.62 -20.27
N HIS A 361 3.78 -10.09 -20.24
CA HIS A 361 4.94 -9.23 -20.46
C HIS A 361 5.07 -8.69 -21.91
N ASP A 362 4.12 -8.99 -22.80
CA ASP A 362 4.00 -8.32 -24.09
C ASP A 362 3.41 -6.89 -23.93
N ASP A 363 2.61 -6.66 -22.88
CA ASP A 363 1.90 -5.39 -22.61
C ASP A 363 2.53 -4.54 -21.47
N GLY A 364 3.42 -5.13 -20.68
CA GLY A 364 4.12 -4.47 -19.56
C GLY A 364 5.20 -5.38 -18.94
N CYS A 365 5.75 -5.05 -17.79
CA CYS A 365 6.70 -5.95 -17.09
C CYS A 365 6.84 -5.75 -15.59
N SER A 366 6.03 -4.87 -15.00
CA SER A 366 5.97 -4.62 -13.57
C SER A 366 4.73 -3.78 -13.26
N VAL A 367 3.65 -4.42 -12.80
CA VAL A 367 2.44 -3.69 -12.38
C VAL A 367 2.76 -2.76 -11.22
N THR A 368 2.37 -1.50 -11.37
CA THR A 368 2.55 -0.47 -10.35
C THR A 368 1.37 -0.43 -9.39
N GLY A 369 0.17 -0.79 -9.85
CA GLY A 369 -1.08 -0.51 -9.13
C GLY A 369 -1.50 0.94 -9.26
N GLY A 370 -2.48 1.35 -8.47
CA GLY A 370 -2.93 2.74 -8.41
C GLY A 370 -4.04 2.97 -7.39
N ASN A 371 -5.08 3.70 -7.77
CA ASN A 371 -6.12 4.17 -6.84
C ASN A 371 -7.53 4.10 -7.45
N VAL A 372 -8.54 3.93 -6.60
CA VAL A 372 -9.95 4.07 -7.00
C VAL A 372 -10.31 5.55 -7.05
N TYR A 373 -10.79 6.04 -8.20
CA TYR A 373 -11.18 7.43 -8.33
C TYR A 373 -12.45 7.73 -7.52
N ARG A 374 -12.30 8.62 -6.53
CA ARG A 374 -13.37 9.08 -5.64
C ARG A 374 -13.46 10.61 -5.57
N GLY A 375 -12.93 11.30 -6.59
CA GLY A 375 -13.05 12.74 -6.78
C GLY A 375 -14.40 13.16 -7.34
N GLU A 376 -14.66 14.47 -7.31
CA GLU A 376 -15.92 15.07 -7.78
C GLU A 376 -15.79 15.74 -9.15
N THR A 377 -14.56 16.08 -9.58
CA THR A 377 -14.33 16.86 -10.80
C THR A 377 -14.64 16.06 -12.07
N TYR A 378 -14.41 14.75 -12.04
CA TYR A 378 -14.60 13.82 -13.16
C TYR A 378 -15.56 12.68 -12.79
N PRO A 379 -16.88 12.93 -12.68
CA PRO A 379 -17.86 11.91 -12.30
C PRO A 379 -17.83 10.65 -13.16
N GLN A 380 -17.41 10.74 -14.42
CA GLN A 380 -17.26 9.61 -15.34
C GLN A 380 -16.15 8.62 -14.92
N MET A 381 -15.25 9.01 -14.02
CA MET A 381 -14.21 8.15 -13.44
C MET A 381 -14.66 7.50 -12.12
N ALA A 382 -15.78 7.90 -11.54
CA ALA A 382 -16.21 7.47 -10.21
C ALA A 382 -16.24 5.93 -10.06
N GLY A 383 -15.50 5.42 -9.06
CA GLY A 383 -15.43 3.99 -8.75
C GLY A 383 -14.58 3.16 -9.72
N ILE A 384 -13.85 3.77 -10.64
CA ILE A 384 -12.88 3.08 -11.48
C ILE A 384 -11.55 3.02 -10.74
N TYR A 385 -10.97 1.83 -10.63
CA TYR A 385 -9.59 1.64 -10.21
C TYR A 385 -8.66 1.92 -11.39
N LEU A 386 -7.86 2.98 -11.31
CA LEU A 386 -6.84 3.27 -12.30
C LEU A 386 -5.51 2.69 -11.82
N PHE A 387 -4.81 1.96 -12.69
CA PHE A 387 -3.51 1.39 -12.40
C PHE A 387 -2.58 1.47 -13.61
N SER A 388 -1.27 1.35 -13.37
CA SER A 388 -0.25 1.43 -14.42
C SER A 388 0.72 0.25 -14.36
N ASP A 389 1.53 0.14 -15.40
CA ASP A 389 2.76 -0.65 -15.47
C ASP A 389 3.98 0.28 -15.47
N PHE A 390 5.03 -0.09 -14.73
CA PHE A 390 6.25 0.71 -14.59
C PHE A 390 7.10 0.72 -15.88
N CYS A 391 7.07 -0.36 -16.66
CA CYS A 391 7.93 -0.54 -17.82
C CYS A 391 7.36 0.12 -19.07
N SER A 392 6.06 -0.05 -19.32
CA SER A 392 5.38 0.51 -20.49
C SER A 392 4.77 1.89 -20.23
N GLY A 393 4.42 2.21 -18.99
CA GLY A 393 3.64 3.40 -18.66
C GLY A 393 2.20 3.33 -19.18
N ASN A 394 1.72 2.14 -19.54
CA ASN A 394 0.33 1.92 -19.87
C ASN A 394 -0.54 2.15 -18.63
N ILE A 395 -1.66 2.84 -18.81
CA ILE A 395 -2.63 3.14 -17.75
C ILE A 395 -3.95 2.49 -18.13
N TRP A 396 -4.44 1.63 -17.25
CA TRP A 396 -5.71 0.93 -17.42
C TRP A 396 -6.73 1.45 -16.40
N GLY A 397 -8.01 1.32 -16.75
CA GLY A 397 -9.10 1.35 -15.79
C GLY A 397 -9.65 -0.06 -15.57
N LEU A 398 -10.03 -0.34 -14.33
CA LEU A 398 -10.67 -1.57 -13.90
C LEU A 398 -11.97 -1.21 -13.17
N THR A 399 -13.07 -1.85 -13.54
CA THR A 399 -14.36 -1.70 -12.86
C THR A 399 -15.16 -2.99 -12.95
N GLN A 400 -16.22 -3.10 -12.15
CA GLN A 400 -17.16 -4.22 -12.21
C GLN A 400 -18.47 -3.78 -12.85
N THR A 401 -18.88 -4.47 -13.92
CA THR A 401 -20.18 -4.25 -14.57
C THR A 401 -21.02 -5.52 -14.49
N ALA A 402 -22.17 -5.43 -13.84
CA ALA A 402 -23.09 -6.57 -13.64
C ALA A 402 -22.43 -7.82 -12.99
N GLY A 403 -21.47 -7.59 -12.08
CA GLY A 403 -20.75 -8.65 -11.37
C GLY A 403 -19.48 -9.15 -12.08
N GLU A 404 -19.21 -8.70 -13.31
CA GLU A 404 -18.04 -9.10 -14.07
C GLU A 404 -16.98 -7.99 -14.09
N TRP A 405 -15.72 -8.35 -13.87
CA TRP A 405 -14.60 -7.41 -13.97
C TRP A 405 -14.34 -7.04 -15.44
N GLN A 406 -14.10 -5.76 -15.69
CA GLN A 406 -13.78 -5.20 -17.00
C GLN A 406 -12.54 -4.34 -16.88
N THR A 407 -11.56 -4.59 -17.75
CA THR A 407 -10.31 -3.84 -17.82
C THR A 407 -10.15 -3.24 -19.22
N ARG A 408 -9.72 -1.98 -19.29
CA ARG A 408 -9.46 -1.30 -20.56
C ARG A 408 -8.21 -0.44 -20.46
N LEU A 409 -7.36 -0.51 -21.49
CA LEU A 409 -6.25 0.43 -21.66
C LEU A 409 -6.82 1.82 -21.98
N LEU A 410 -6.51 2.80 -21.14
CA LEU A 410 -7.00 4.18 -21.25
C LEU A 410 -5.95 5.12 -21.85
N ALA A 411 -4.66 4.89 -21.56
CA ALA A 411 -3.57 5.70 -22.09
C ALA A 411 -2.25 4.93 -22.19
N GLU A 412 -1.43 5.27 -23.19
CA GLU A 412 -0.05 4.80 -23.34
C GLU A 412 0.88 5.99 -23.04
N SER A 413 1.30 6.16 -21.77
CA SER A 413 2.09 7.34 -21.38
C SER A 413 3.57 7.23 -21.77
N GLY A 414 4.12 6.01 -21.77
CA GLY A 414 5.56 5.78 -21.92
C GLY A 414 6.40 6.21 -20.71
N PHE A 415 5.75 6.55 -19.58
CA PHE A 415 6.42 6.99 -18.36
C PHE A 415 6.84 5.80 -17.48
N SER A 416 7.86 6.01 -16.63
CA SER A 416 8.20 5.08 -15.55
C SER A 416 7.31 5.36 -14.35
N VAL A 417 6.01 5.08 -14.48
CA VAL A 417 5.01 5.39 -13.45
C VAL A 417 5.33 4.58 -12.19
N SER A 418 5.74 5.24 -11.10
CA SER A 418 6.13 4.56 -9.85
C SER A 418 5.02 4.48 -8.82
N SER A 419 4.02 5.37 -8.89
CA SER A 419 2.86 5.37 -8.00
C SER A 419 1.77 6.29 -8.52
N PHE A 420 0.57 6.01 -8.04
CA PHE A 420 -0.54 6.96 -7.99
C PHE A 420 -0.67 7.52 -6.57
N GLY A 421 -1.49 8.54 -6.45
CA GLY A 421 -2.10 8.96 -5.20
C GLY A 421 -3.19 9.98 -5.51
N GLU A 422 -3.79 10.50 -4.47
CA GLU A 422 -4.92 11.41 -4.59
C GLU A 422 -4.73 12.63 -3.69
N ASP A 423 -5.37 13.73 -4.06
CA ASP A 423 -5.50 14.88 -3.19
C ASP A 423 -6.66 14.73 -2.20
N GLU A 424 -6.84 15.76 -1.38
CA GLU A 424 -7.89 15.81 -0.38
C GLU A 424 -9.32 15.76 -0.96
N ALA A 425 -9.48 16.16 -2.22
CA ALA A 425 -10.75 16.09 -2.92
C ALA A 425 -10.98 14.75 -3.63
N GLY A 426 -9.99 13.83 -3.61
CA GLY A 426 -10.03 12.54 -4.30
C GLY A 426 -9.64 12.62 -5.78
N GLU A 427 -9.04 13.73 -6.23
CA GLU A 427 -8.53 13.84 -7.59
C GLU A 427 -7.20 13.08 -7.71
N LEU A 428 -7.04 12.31 -8.79
CA LEU A 428 -5.91 11.41 -8.93
C LEU A 428 -4.70 12.07 -9.60
N TYR A 429 -3.54 11.66 -9.11
CA TYR A 429 -2.24 12.03 -9.62
C TYR A 429 -1.38 10.78 -9.82
N LEU A 430 -0.39 10.89 -10.70
CA LEU A 430 0.68 9.92 -10.83
C LEU A 430 2.05 10.61 -10.87
N VAL A 431 3.09 9.84 -10.54
CA VAL A 431 4.48 10.30 -10.63
C VAL A 431 5.28 9.45 -11.60
N ASP A 432 6.08 10.10 -12.44
CA ASP A 432 7.11 9.45 -13.25
C ASP A 432 8.44 9.47 -12.49
N LEU A 433 8.95 8.28 -12.16
CA LEU A 433 10.22 8.09 -11.46
C LEU A 433 11.37 8.77 -12.21
N THR A 434 11.38 8.66 -13.54
CA THR A 434 12.53 9.02 -14.37
C THR A 434 12.62 10.53 -14.57
N SER A 435 11.51 11.19 -14.91
CA SER A 435 11.50 12.64 -15.12
C SER A 435 11.36 13.45 -13.83
N GLY A 436 10.86 12.85 -12.75
CA GLY A 436 10.62 13.56 -11.49
C GLY A 436 9.45 14.55 -11.60
N VAL A 437 8.42 14.18 -12.35
CA VAL A 437 7.24 14.99 -12.62
C VAL A 437 6.00 14.35 -12.01
N LEU A 438 5.18 15.18 -11.37
CA LEU A 438 3.84 14.87 -10.89
C LEU A 438 2.83 15.28 -11.96
N TYR A 439 1.97 14.36 -12.37
CA TYR A 439 0.90 14.59 -13.34
C TYR A 439 -0.46 14.44 -12.67
N ALA A 440 -1.35 15.41 -12.88
CA ALA A 440 -2.77 15.25 -12.61
C ALA A 440 -3.41 14.42 -13.72
N ILE A 441 -4.27 13.48 -13.35
CA ILE A 441 -5.09 12.69 -14.28
C ILE A 441 -6.41 13.42 -14.45
N VAL A 442 -6.78 13.72 -15.69
CA VAL A 442 -8.02 14.43 -16.01
C VAL A 442 -8.82 13.65 -17.04
N ALA A 443 -10.14 13.73 -16.98
CA ALA A 443 -11.02 13.19 -18.01
C ALA A 443 -11.74 14.30 -18.79
N ASN A 444 -12.08 13.99 -20.04
CA ASN A 444 -12.81 14.90 -20.94
C ASN A 444 -14.33 14.71 -20.87
#